data_AF-A0A4Y7IZT2-F1
#
_entry.id   AF-A0A4Y7IZT2-F1
#
_cell.length_a   1.000
_cell.length_b   1.000
_cell.length_c   1.000
_cell.angle_alpha   90.00
_cell.angle_beta   90.00
_cell.angle_gamma   90.00
#
_symmetry.space_group_name_H-M   'P 1'
#
loop_
_entity.id
_entity.type
_entity.pdbx_description
1 polymer ?
#
loop_
_entity_poly.entity_id
_entity_poly.type
_entity_poly.pdbx_seq_one_letter_code
_entity_poly.pdbx_strand_id
1 'polypeptide(L)'
;MEKAELASTDQRSNRRSLPLPKAAPWLVIPYGKGEKFQAFYNFSEPNNTNCRKFIPELKGKSAYQKNSHQGWLIVLCDDDEFDYTPWNYGDCFLLNPLTMESIELPSFLYWYTLDGYCLSDCLLTSPPKSSSTSATLEAGNGNSMVFMLFRREGKKGKASLLFCHPGDEKWRTYMIEDIYGVGELRSMCYFKGKLYIMCFGDEHLEIEIQHELEPKIPSTSKIQVSNDVTYESMGGVLDSQILRYYVETSDEIFMIDKCFITRGVYQYCVTIMIILKLDFSTMSWVEVTSLDDHVLFISRTTRLSCSARGLGFTQGCVYFTQPNEMCFYKYALEDKSVMLSLPCPELPKPWFPPNWLMIPTTLR
;
A
#
# COMPACT_ATOMS: atom_id res chain seq x y z
N MET A 1 -32.78 29.55 -13.74
CA MET A 1 -32.73 28.93 -15.08
C MET A 1 -31.26 28.81 -15.43
N GLU A 2 -30.63 27.74 -14.95
CA GLU A 2 -29.18 27.56 -14.98
C GLU A 2 -28.83 26.73 -16.23
N LYS A 3 -27.93 27.27 -17.04
CA LYS A 3 -27.61 26.76 -18.38
C LYS A 3 -26.60 25.62 -18.23
N ALA A 4 -27.02 24.41 -18.57
CA ALA A 4 -26.13 23.26 -18.63
C ALA A 4 -25.10 23.45 -19.76
N GLU A 5 -23.82 23.62 -19.40
CA GLU A 5 -22.72 23.50 -20.36
C GLU A 5 -22.47 22.01 -20.65
N LEU A 6 -22.88 21.57 -21.83
CA LEU A 6 -22.39 20.32 -22.42
C LEU A 6 -20.91 20.49 -22.78
N ALA A 7 -20.02 19.98 -21.94
CA ALA A 7 -18.61 19.84 -22.28
C ALA A 7 -18.41 18.66 -23.24
N SER A 8 -17.65 18.89 -24.33
CA SER A 8 -17.32 17.88 -25.34
C SER A 8 -16.51 16.71 -24.78
N THR A 9 -16.57 15.56 -25.45
CA THR A 9 -15.89 14.31 -25.11
C THR A 9 -14.38 14.45 -24.92
N ASP A 10 -13.73 15.39 -25.61
CA ASP A 10 -12.30 15.69 -25.46
C ASP A 10 -11.95 16.39 -24.13
N GLN A 11 -12.85 17.19 -23.56
CA GLN A 11 -12.62 17.76 -22.23
C GLN A 11 -12.79 16.73 -21.11
N ARG A 12 -13.54 15.65 -21.35
CA ARG A 12 -13.74 14.55 -20.39
C ARG A 12 -12.51 13.66 -20.27
N SER A 13 -11.76 13.43 -21.37
CA SER A 13 -10.55 12.59 -21.34
C SER A 13 -9.40 13.27 -20.59
N ASN A 14 -9.16 14.56 -20.82
CA ASN A 14 -8.12 15.34 -20.12
C ASN A 14 -8.37 15.48 -18.60
N ARG A 15 -9.64 15.40 -18.15
CA ARG A 15 -9.99 15.42 -16.72
C ARG A 15 -9.67 14.10 -16.00
N ARG A 16 -9.56 12.99 -16.74
CA ARG A 16 -9.32 11.63 -16.22
C ARG A 16 -7.89 11.16 -16.40
N SER A 17 -7.19 11.60 -17.45
CA SER A 17 -5.81 11.18 -17.72
C SER A 17 -4.89 11.62 -16.59
N LEU A 18 -4.06 10.72 -16.04
CA LEU A 18 -2.98 11.09 -15.11
C LEU A 18 -1.91 11.93 -15.82
N PRO A 19 -1.10 12.71 -15.08
CA PRO A 19 -0.01 13.46 -15.69
C PRO A 19 0.95 12.47 -16.36
N LEU A 20 1.45 12.81 -17.55
CA LEU A 20 2.41 11.95 -18.28
C LEU A 20 3.67 11.74 -17.41
N PRO A 21 4.05 10.51 -17.01
CA PRO A 21 5.08 10.35 -15.99
C PRO A 21 6.51 10.32 -16.54
N LYS A 22 7.46 10.78 -15.72
CA LYS A 22 8.66 9.99 -15.38
C LYS A 22 8.26 9.03 -14.25
N ALA A 23 8.84 7.83 -14.17
CA ALA A 23 8.40 6.76 -13.27
C ALA A 23 8.78 7.08 -11.83
N ALA A 24 7.96 7.86 -11.14
CA ALA A 24 8.21 8.34 -9.79
C ALA A 24 6.98 8.11 -8.92
N PRO A 25 7.13 7.93 -7.59
CA PRO A 25 6.00 7.96 -6.68
C PRO A 25 5.43 9.38 -6.60
N TRP A 26 4.11 9.48 -6.74
CA TRP A 26 3.36 10.72 -6.61
C TRP A 26 2.70 10.75 -5.24
N LEU A 27 2.65 11.93 -4.63
CA LEU A 27 1.80 12.15 -3.48
C LEU A 27 0.40 12.54 -3.98
N VAL A 28 -0.61 11.80 -3.53
CA VAL A 28 -2.01 12.03 -3.88
C VAL A 28 -2.74 12.55 -2.64
N ILE A 29 -3.27 13.77 -2.72
CA ILE A 29 -3.99 14.42 -1.63
C ILE A 29 -5.49 14.49 -2.02
N PRO A 30 -6.38 13.73 -1.37
CA PRO A 30 -7.81 13.88 -1.57
C PRO A 30 -8.32 15.19 -0.94
N TYR A 31 -9.26 15.87 -1.60
CA TYR A 31 -9.85 17.10 -1.11
C TYR A 31 -11.27 17.37 -1.65
N GLY A 32 -11.95 18.32 -1.02
CA GLY A 32 -13.36 18.64 -1.24
C GLY A 32 -14.31 17.69 -0.51
N LYS A 33 -15.57 18.12 -0.32
CA LYS A 33 -16.58 17.31 0.36
C LYS A 33 -16.71 15.92 -0.28
N GLY A 34 -16.62 14.87 0.55
CA GLY A 34 -16.69 13.48 0.09
C GLY A 34 -15.49 13.05 -0.74
N GLU A 35 -14.30 13.59 -0.47
CA GLU A 35 -13.03 13.23 -1.13
C GLU A 35 -13.12 13.28 -2.67
N LYS A 36 -13.87 14.26 -3.17
CA LYS A 36 -14.28 14.31 -4.57
C LYS A 36 -13.09 14.46 -5.51
N PHE A 37 -12.11 15.29 -5.16
CA PHE A 37 -11.00 15.67 -6.02
C PHE A 37 -9.68 15.14 -5.47
N GLN A 38 -8.69 14.99 -6.36
CA GLN A 38 -7.35 14.54 -6.02
C GLN A 38 -6.33 15.56 -6.53
N ALA A 39 -5.41 15.99 -5.67
CA ALA A 39 -4.24 16.74 -6.08
C ALA A 39 -3.02 15.83 -6.16
N PHE A 40 -2.35 15.88 -7.30
CA PHE A 40 -1.18 15.08 -7.60
C PHE A 40 0.08 15.93 -7.47
N TYR A 41 1.00 15.52 -6.61
CA TYR A 41 2.27 16.21 -6.40
C TYR A 41 3.44 15.30 -6.76
N ASN A 42 4.33 15.81 -7.63
CA ASN A 42 5.52 15.10 -8.11
C ASN A 42 6.79 15.83 -7.65
N PHE A 43 7.73 15.09 -7.06
CA PHE A 43 9.01 15.60 -6.59
C PHE A 43 9.94 16.07 -7.70
N SER A 44 9.85 15.46 -8.88
CA SER A 44 10.63 15.88 -10.05
C SER A 44 10.14 17.22 -10.61
N GLU A 45 8.93 17.66 -10.25
CA GLU A 45 8.30 18.88 -10.73
C GLU A 45 7.67 19.67 -9.57
N PRO A 46 8.46 20.13 -8.59
CA PRO A 46 7.93 20.71 -7.34
C PRO A 46 7.14 22.01 -7.59
N ASN A 47 7.43 22.71 -8.70
CA ASN A 47 6.71 23.91 -9.12
C ASN A 47 5.37 23.60 -9.83
N ASN A 48 5.11 22.34 -10.18
CA ASN A 48 3.86 21.89 -10.78
C ASN A 48 2.84 21.58 -9.68
N THR A 49 2.36 22.63 -9.02
CA THR A 49 1.41 22.55 -7.90
C THR A 49 -0.05 22.40 -8.34
N ASN A 50 -0.31 22.31 -9.65
CA ASN A 50 -1.64 22.46 -10.25
C ASN A 50 -2.21 21.19 -10.90
N CYS A 51 -1.70 19.99 -10.58
CA CYS A 51 -2.30 18.75 -11.07
C CYS A 51 -3.52 18.34 -10.21
N ARG A 52 -4.56 19.19 -10.21
CA ARG A 52 -5.87 18.92 -9.61
C ARG A 52 -6.72 18.12 -10.59
N LYS A 53 -7.20 16.94 -10.19
CA LYS A 53 -7.97 16.02 -11.04
C LYS A 53 -9.21 15.54 -10.33
N PHE A 54 -10.13 15.00 -11.13
CA PHE A 54 -11.32 14.31 -10.66
C PHE A 54 -11.28 12.90 -11.24
N ILE A 55 -10.97 11.92 -10.38
CA ILE A 55 -10.90 10.51 -10.74
C ILE A 55 -12.00 9.76 -9.98
N PRO A 56 -13.14 9.45 -10.63
CA PRO A 56 -14.25 8.73 -10.01
C PRO A 56 -13.83 7.44 -9.29
N GLU A 57 -12.86 6.73 -9.87
CA GLU A 57 -12.32 5.46 -9.39
C GLU A 57 -11.52 5.63 -8.09
N LEU A 58 -11.13 6.85 -7.71
CA LEU A 58 -10.42 7.14 -6.45
C LEU A 58 -11.23 8.01 -5.48
N LYS A 59 -12.40 8.51 -5.90
CA LYS A 59 -13.28 9.33 -5.06
C LYS A 59 -13.76 8.52 -3.86
N GLY A 60 -13.34 8.94 -2.66
CA GLY A 60 -13.75 8.38 -1.37
C GLY A 60 -13.37 6.92 -1.15
N LYS A 61 -12.46 6.37 -1.95
CA LYS A 61 -12.08 4.94 -1.93
C LYS A 61 -10.67 4.77 -1.41
N SER A 62 -10.44 3.72 -0.64
CA SER A 62 -9.09 3.30 -0.26
C SER A 62 -8.37 2.66 -1.45
N ALA A 63 -7.17 3.15 -1.76
CA ALA A 63 -6.31 2.58 -2.80
C ALA A 63 -5.05 1.98 -2.16
N TYR A 64 -4.83 0.68 -2.36
CA TYR A 64 -3.69 -0.08 -1.85
C TYR A 64 -2.68 -0.33 -2.96
N GLN A 65 -1.40 -0.15 -2.63
CA GLN A 65 -0.31 -0.38 -3.58
C GLN A 65 0.95 -0.89 -2.90
N LYS A 66 1.60 -1.88 -3.56
CA LYS A 66 2.90 -2.44 -3.20
C LYS A 66 3.78 -2.65 -4.42
N ASN A 67 5.06 -2.94 -4.21
CA ASN A 67 6.01 -3.20 -5.28
C ASN A 67 5.59 -4.38 -6.18
N SER A 68 5.10 -5.48 -5.61
CA SER A 68 4.57 -6.63 -6.37
C SER A 68 3.41 -6.27 -7.31
N HIS A 69 2.67 -5.20 -7.02
CA HIS A 69 1.56 -4.76 -7.86
C HIS A 69 2.03 -4.09 -9.18
N GLN A 70 3.30 -3.69 -9.24
CA GLN A 70 3.96 -3.02 -10.38
C GLN A 70 3.11 -1.91 -11.01
N GLY A 71 2.53 -1.05 -10.17
CA GLY A 71 1.74 0.11 -10.59
C GLY A 71 0.23 -0.09 -10.54
N TRP A 72 -0.28 -1.32 -10.49
CA TRP A 72 -1.70 -1.57 -10.29
C TRP A 72 -2.15 -1.25 -8.86
N LEU A 73 -3.40 -0.84 -8.71
CA LEU A 73 -4.02 -0.51 -7.43
C LEU A 73 -5.09 -1.55 -7.11
N ILE A 74 -5.19 -1.93 -5.84
CA ILE A 74 -6.40 -2.57 -5.32
C ILE A 74 -7.25 -1.47 -4.70
N VAL A 75 -8.42 -1.22 -5.27
CA VAL A 75 -9.33 -0.14 -4.85
C VAL A 75 -10.51 -0.74 -4.11
N LEU A 76 -10.82 -0.21 -2.93
CA LEU A 76 -11.89 -0.68 -2.06
C LEU A 76 -12.92 0.44 -1.82
N CYS A 77 -14.21 0.09 -1.90
CA CYS A 77 -15.31 0.92 -1.43
C CYS A 77 -15.63 0.51 0.02
N ASP A 78 -14.85 1.00 0.99
CA ASP A 78 -14.76 0.48 2.37
C ASP A 78 -15.36 1.39 3.45
N ASP A 79 -16.03 2.47 3.06
CA ASP A 79 -16.70 3.40 3.97
C ASP A 79 -18.15 3.65 3.52
N ASP A 80 -19.13 3.26 4.34
CA ASP A 80 -20.56 3.31 4.01
C ASP A 80 -21.16 4.73 4.02
N GLU A 81 -20.41 5.73 4.48
CA GLU A 81 -20.83 7.13 4.45
C GLU A 81 -20.67 7.78 3.06
N PHE A 82 -19.89 7.16 2.16
CA PHE A 82 -19.62 7.71 0.84
C PHE A 82 -20.59 7.20 -0.25
N ASP A 83 -20.96 8.12 -1.14
CA ASP A 83 -21.63 7.78 -2.39
C ASP A 83 -20.61 7.34 -3.45
N TYR A 84 -20.61 6.05 -3.73
CA TYR A 84 -19.73 5.38 -4.68
C TYR A 84 -20.28 5.28 -6.10
N THR A 85 -21.47 5.81 -6.42
CA THR A 85 -22.11 5.65 -7.73
C THR A 85 -21.12 5.78 -8.91
N PRO A 86 -21.02 4.78 -9.81
CA PRO A 86 -21.90 3.62 -9.98
C PRO A 86 -21.60 2.38 -9.12
N TRP A 87 -20.55 2.39 -8.28
CA TRP A 87 -20.21 1.28 -7.38
C TRP A 87 -21.06 1.30 -6.10
N ASN A 88 -21.04 0.18 -5.37
CA ASN A 88 -21.67 0.00 -4.08
C ASN A 88 -20.62 -0.17 -2.97
N TYR A 89 -21.05 0.05 -1.73
CA TYR A 89 -20.25 -0.28 -0.55
C TYR A 89 -19.92 -1.78 -0.52
N GLY A 90 -18.65 -2.09 -0.28
CA GLY A 90 -18.09 -3.44 -0.34
C GLY A 90 -17.67 -3.92 -1.73
N ASP A 91 -17.83 -3.10 -2.78
CA ASP A 91 -17.24 -3.37 -4.09
C ASP A 91 -15.73 -3.12 -4.07
N CYS A 92 -14.99 -3.94 -4.80
CA CYS A 92 -13.56 -3.75 -5.00
C CYS A 92 -13.17 -4.11 -6.43
N PHE A 93 -12.08 -3.51 -6.90
CA PHE A 93 -11.58 -3.72 -8.24
C PHE A 93 -10.08 -3.41 -8.31
N LEU A 94 -9.43 -3.97 -9.33
CA LEU A 94 -8.09 -3.55 -9.72
C LEU A 94 -8.19 -2.34 -10.64
N LEU A 95 -7.31 -1.36 -10.46
CA LEU A 95 -7.21 -0.19 -11.34
C LEU A 95 -5.77 -0.04 -11.82
N ASN A 96 -5.60 0.06 -13.14
CA ASN A 96 -4.36 0.53 -13.74
C ASN A 96 -4.42 2.05 -13.87
N PRO A 97 -3.65 2.81 -13.08
CA PRO A 97 -3.70 4.27 -13.10
C PRO A 97 -3.23 4.87 -14.44
N LEU A 98 -2.37 4.16 -15.20
CA LEU A 98 -1.84 4.65 -16.46
C LEU A 98 -2.85 4.51 -17.61
N THR A 99 -3.51 3.35 -17.73
CA THR A 99 -4.47 3.07 -18.82
C THR A 99 -5.91 3.38 -18.43
N MET A 100 -6.19 3.56 -17.14
CA MET A 100 -7.53 3.60 -16.55
C MET A 100 -8.34 2.31 -16.81
N GLU A 101 -7.66 1.19 -17.10
CA GLU A 101 -8.26 -0.14 -17.16
C GLU A 101 -8.64 -0.58 -15.75
N SER A 102 -9.87 -1.08 -15.59
CA SER A 102 -10.37 -1.63 -14.33
C SER A 102 -10.80 -3.08 -14.51
N ILE A 103 -10.48 -3.93 -13.52
CA ILE A 103 -10.92 -5.32 -13.48
C ILE A 103 -11.69 -5.52 -12.19
N GLU A 104 -12.97 -5.89 -12.31
CA GLU A 104 -13.83 -6.15 -11.16
C GLU A 104 -13.32 -7.35 -10.35
N LEU A 105 -13.46 -7.25 -9.04
CA LEU A 105 -13.18 -8.32 -8.09
C LEU A 105 -14.47 -8.67 -7.35
N PRO A 106 -14.58 -9.87 -6.76
CA PRO A 106 -15.76 -10.22 -5.99
C PRO A 106 -15.96 -9.26 -4.82
N SER A 107 -17.21 -8.96 -4.48
CA SER A 107 -17.51 -8.09 -3.33
C SER A 107 -16.96 -8.68 -2.02
N PHE A 108 -16.38 -7.83 -1.19
CA PHE A 108 -15.87 -8.20 0.14
C PHE A 108 -16.85 -7.81 1.28
N LEU A 109 -18.05 -7.32 0.93
CA LEU A 109 -19.05 -6.79 1.86
C LEU A 109 -19.38 -7.75 3.01
N TYR A 110 -19.54 -9.05 2.70
CA TYR A 110 -19.83 -10.07 3.70
C TYR A 110 -18.78 -10.09 4.83
N TRP A 111 -17.49 -10.03 4.48
CA TRP A 111 -16.39 -10.09 5.44
C TRP A 111 -16.21 -8.80 6.20
N TYR A 112 -16.47 -7.67 5.55
CA TYR A 112 -16.33 -6.35 6.16
C TYR A 112 -17.46 -6.04 7.15
N THR A 113 -18.66 -6.56 6.90
CA THR A 113 -19.82 -6.44 7.81
C THR A 113 -19.86 -7.51 8.89
N LEU A 114 -18.94 -8.50 8.84
CA LEU A 114 -18.92 -9.59 9.80
C LEU A 114 -18.34 -9.11 11.13
N ASP A 115 -19.15 -9.15 12.19
CA ASP A 115 -18.75 -8.68 13.52
C ASP A 115 -17.43 -9.27 14.00
N GLY A 116 -16.52 -8.36 14.37
CA GLY A 116 -15.21 -8.69 14.88
C GLY A 116 -14.22 -9.17 13.83
N TYR A 117 -14.44 -8.93 12.54
CA TYR A 117 -13.40 -9.02 11.52
C TYR A 117 -13.01 -7.62 11.03
N CYS A 118 -11.75 -7.44 10.71
CA CYS A 118 -11.27 -6.22 10.06
C CYS A 118 -10.16 -6.54 9.08
N LEU A 119 -10.12 -5.75 8.01
CA LEU A 119 -9.11 -5.88 6.97
C LEU A 119 -7.75 -5.42 7.51
N SER A 120 -6.77 -6.32 7.50
CA SER A 120 -5.39 -6.00 7.87
C SER A 120 -4.61 -5.47 6.69
N ASP A 121 -4.70 -6.13 5.53
CA ASP A 121 -3.87 -5.83 4.37
C ASP A 121 -4.42 -6.44 3.06
N CYS A 122 -3.98 -5.90 1.93
CA CYS A 122 -4.28 -6.40 0.59
C CYS A 122 -2.99 -6.56 -0.22
N LEU A 123 -2.97 -7.51 -1.14
CA LEU A 123 -1.81 -7.76 -1.99
C LEU A 123 -2.21 -8.31 -3.36
N LEU A 124 -1.54 -7.82 -4.41
CA LEU A 124 -1.60 -8.35 -5.77
C LEU A 124 -0.21 -8.94 -6.11
N THR A 125 -0.15 -10.22 -6.47
CA THR A 125 1.15 -10.89 -6.70
C THR A 125 1.90 -10.38 -7.93
N SER A 126 1.17 -9.93 -8.95
CA SER A 126 1.71 -9.42 -10.21
C SER A 126 0.62 -8.69 -11.00
N PRO A 127 0.96 -7.81 -11.94
CA PRO A 127 0.01 -7.22 -12.86
C PRO A 127 -0.88 -8.26 -13.56
N PRO A 128 -2.20 -8.04 -13.67
CA PRO A 128 -3.05 -8.83 -14.54
C PRO A 128 -2.64 -8.64 -16.00
N LYS A 129 -2.77 -9.69 -16.82
CA LYS A 129 -2.48 -9.60 -18.26
C LYS A 129 -3.57 -8.75 -18.92
N SER A 130 -3.17 -7.72 -19.67
CA SER A 130 -4.12 -6.97 -20.48
C SER A 130 -4.73 -7.90 -21.53
N SER A 131 -6.03 -7.75 -21.79
CA SER A 131 -6.75 -8.50 -22.83
C SER A 131 -6.23 -8.25 -24.26
N SER A 132 -5.26 -7.36 -24.45
CA SER A 132 -4.83 -6.83 -25.76
C SER A 132 -3.53 -7.43 -26.32
N THR A 133 -2.73 -8.13 -25.51
CA THR A 133 -1.46 -8.72 -25.98
C THR A 133 -1.64 -10.19 -26.31
N SER A 134 -1.65 -10.46 -27.62
CA SER A 134 -1.58 -11.78 -28.24
C SER A 134 -0.58 -12.69 -27.55
N ALA A 135 -1.01 -13.93 -27.29
CA ALA A 135 -0.22 -15.02 -26.74
C ALA A 135 1.08 -15.26 -27.53
N THR A 136 2.16 -14.58 -27.14
CA THR A 136 3.51 -15.05 -27.39
C THR A 136 3.94 -15.83 -26.15
N LEU A 137 4.07 -17.14 -26.37
CA LEU A 137 4.54 -18.15 -25.44
C LEU A 137 6.00 -17.86 -25.06
N GLU A 138 6.23 -17.04 -24.04
CA GLU A 138 7.44 -17.09 -23.23
C GLU A 138 7.06 -17.08 -21.74
N ALA A 139 7.79 -17.87 -20.96
CA ALA A 139 7.37 -18.46 -19.70
C ALA A 139 6.98 -17.44 -18.61
N GLY A 140 5.67 -17.37 -18.32
CA GLY A 140 5.07 -16.52 -17.29
C GLY A 140 3.55 -16.65 -17.35
N ASN A 141 3.04 -17.84 -17.02
CA ASN A 141 1.61 -18.18 -17.00
C ASN A 141 0.86 -17.14 -16.13
N GLY A 142 -0.13 -16.38 -16.64
CA GLY A 142 -1.54 -16.66 -16.38
C GLY A 142 -2.05 -16.37 -14.94
N ASN A 143 -1.17 -16.05 -14.00
CA ASN A 143 -1.30 -16.50 -12.61
C ASN A 143 -1.35 -15.37 -11.56
N SER A 144 -1.73 -14.16 -11.97
CA SER A 144 -1.92 -13.06 -11.02
C SER A 144 -3.01 -13.43 -10.02
N MET A 145 -2.79 -13.13 -8.74
CA MET A 145 -3.76 -13.37 -7.68
C MET A 145 -3.87 -12.17 -6.77
N VAL A 146 -5.10 -11.90 -6.33
CA VAL A 146 -5.41 -10.91 -5.32
C VAL A 146 -5.60 -11.63 -3.99
N PHE A 147 -5.02 -11.07 -2.94
CA PHE A 147 -5.16 -11.53 -1.56
C PHE A 147 -5.72 -10.41 -0.68
N MET A 148 -6.65 -10.76 0.21
CA MET A 148 -7.11 -9.90 1.30
C MET A 148 -6.98 -10.65 2.62
N LEU A 149 -6.29 -10.04 3.57
CA LEU A 149 -6.07 -10.61 4.90
C LEU A 149 -7.02 -9.97 5.90
N PHE A 150 -7.90 -10.77 6.48
CA PHE A 150 -8.79 -10.35 7.54
C PHE A 150 -8.34 -10.94 8.88
N ARG A 151 -8.16 -10.06 9.87
CA ARG A 151 -7.91 -10.47 11.27
C ARG A 151 -9.23 -10.46 12.04
N ARG A 152 -9.32 -11.34 13.04
CA ARG A 152 -10.46 -11.35 13.97
C ARG A 152 -10.12 -10.57 15.24
N GLU A 153 -10.89 -9.52 15.54
CA GLU A 153 -10.76 -8.72 16.75
C GLU A 153 -11.04 -9.55 18.01
N GLY A 154 -10.23 -9.31 19.04
CA GLY A 154 -10.38 -9.96 20.35
C GLY A 154 -10.02 -11.45 20.42
N LYS A 155 -9.78 -12.13 19.28
CA LYS A 155 -9.34 -13.53 19.25
C LYS A 155 -7.98 -13.66 18.60
N LYS A 156 -6.92 -13.71 19.41
CA LYS A 156 -5.58 -14.05 18.96
C LYS A 156 -5.60 -15.43 18.29
N GLY A 157 -4.84 -15.57 17.21
CA GLY A 157 -4.62 -16.87 16.62
C GLY A 157 -5.66 -17.32 15.57
N LYS A 158 -6.48 -16.42 15.02
CA LYS A 158 -7.35 -16.74 13.87
C LYS A 158 -7.38 -15.60 12.85
N ALA A 159 -7.12 -15.94 11.59
CA ALA A 159 -7.24 -15.03 10.47
C ALA A 159 -7.83 -15.74 9.25
N SER A 160 -8.44 -14.95 8.38
CA SER A 160 -9.04 -15.41 7.13
C SER A 160 -8.29 -14.77 5.98
N LEU A 161 -7.74 -15.60 5.11
CA LEU A 161 -7.09 -15.18 3.87
C LEU A 161 -8.07 -15.41 2.72
N LEU A 162 -8.53 -14.33 2.12
CA LEU A 162 -9.36 -14.38 0.92
C LEU A 162 -8.45 -14.24 -0.29
N PHE A 163 -8.72 -15.00 -1.35
CA PHE A 163 -7.97 -14.89 -2.59
C PHE A 163 -8.80 -15.24 -3.82
N CYS A 164 -8.45 -14.63 -4.95
CA CYS A 164 -9.04 -14.91 -6.25
C CYS A 164 -8.08 -14.53 -7.39
N HIS A 165 -8.38 -15.01 -8.60
CA HIS A 165 -7.80 -14.42 -9.80
C HIS A 165 -8.54 -13.13 -10.15
N PRO A 166 -7.85 -12.13 -10.73
CA PRO A 166 -8.51 -10.96 -11.31
C PRO A 166 -9.61 -11.38 -12.29
N GLY A 167 -10.84 -10.88 -12.09
CA GLY A 167 -12.01 -11.22 -12.89
C GLY A 167 -12.81 -12.45 -12.42
N ASP A 168 -12.38 -13.14 -11.36
CA ASP A 168 -13.19 -14.18 -10.73
C ASP A 168 -14.48 -13.58 -10.12
N GLU A 169 -15.57 -14.35 -10.12
CA GLU A 169 -16.85 -13.92 -9.54
C GLU A 169 -16.96 -14.15 -8.02
N LYS A 170 -16.06 -14.95 -7.43
CA LYS A 170 -16.15 -15.34 -6.00
C LYS A 170 -14.78 -15.39 -5.32
N TRP A 171 -14.76 -15.00 -4.05
CA TRP A 171 -13.60 -15.21 -3.18
C TRP A 171 -13.46 -16.69 -2.80
N ARG A 172 -12.24 -17.20 -2.87
CA ARG A 172 -11.84 -18.41 -2.13
C ARG A 172 -11.35 -17.98 -0.76
N THR A 173 -11.59 -18.80 0.25
CA THR A 173 -11.24 -18.49 1.63
C THR A 173 -10.36 -19.60 2.17
N TYR A 174 -9.26 -19.20 2.80
CA TYR A 174 -8.38 -20.08 3.57
C TYR A 174 -8.33 -19.58 5.01
N MET A 175 -8.74 -20.44 5.94
CA MET A 175 -8.68 -20.15 7.36
C MET A 175 -7.29 -20.51 7.87
N ILE A 176 -6.58 -19.51 8.39
CA ILE A 176 -5.29 -19.72 9.04
C ILE A 176 -5.60 -20.11 10.49
N GLU A 177 -5.65 -21.42 10.72
CA GLU A 177 -5.82 -22.03 12.03
C GLU A 177 -4.46 -22.34 12.66
N ASP A 178 -4.38 -22.41 13.99
CA ASP A 178 -3.18 -22.77 14.75
C ASP A 178 -1.96 -21.82 14.67
N ILE A 179 -2.24 -20.52 14.58
CA ILE A 179 -1.26 -19.46 14.82
C ILE A 179 -1.14 -19.10 16.33
N TYR A 180 -1.36 -20.08 17.22
CA TYR A 180 -1.01 -19.91 18.63
C TYR A 180 0.52 -19.79 18.74
N GLY A 181 1.00 -18.74 19.42
CA GLY A 181 2.43 -18.37 19.49
C GLY A 181 2.79 -17.24 18.52
N VAL A 182 2.29 -17.32 17.28
CA VAL A 182 2.48 -16.29 16.26
C VAL A 182 1.77 -15.01 16.69
N GLY A 183 2.47 -13.88 16.69
CA GLY A 183 1.87 -12.61 17.07
C GLY A 183 0.81 -12.12 16.07
N GLU A 184 0.26 -10.94 16.33
CA GLU A 184 -0.79 -10.36 15.49
C GLU A 184 -0.33 -10.23 14.03
N LEU A 185 -1.11 -10.75 13.07
CA LEU A 185 -0.79 -10.66 11.64
C LEU A 185 -0.93 -9.21 11.18
N ARG A 186 0.10 -8.67 10.54
CA ARG A 186 0.17 -7.23 10.22
C ARG A 186 0.19 -6.95 8.72
N SER A 187 0.99 -7.67 7.95
CA SER A 187 1.26 -7.32 6.57
C SER A 187 1.52 -8.56 5.72
N MET A 188 1.16 -8.50 4.45
CA MET A 188 1.52 -9.49 3.43
C MET A 188 2.62 -8.94 2.54
N CYS A 189 3.60 -9.77 2.19
CA CYS A 189 4.62 -9.49 1.18
C CYS A 189 4.64 -10.65 0.18
N TYR A 190 4.71 -10.36 -1.11
CA TYR A 190 4.92 -11.33 -2.17
C TYR A 190 6.32 -11.16 -2.73
N PHE A 191 7.17 -12.13 -2.42
CA PHE A 191 8.58 -12.04 -2.66
C PHE A 191 9.11 -13.36 -3.23
N LYS A 192 9.85 -13.27 -4.35
CA LYS A 192 10.44 -14.41 -5.06
C LYS A 192 9.48 -15.60 -5.26
N GLY A 193 8.22 -15.30 -5.60
CA GLY A 193 7.21 -16.32 -5.92
C GLY A 193 6.44 -16.87 -4.71
N LYS A 194 6.76 -16.45 -3.48
CA LYS A 194 6.11 -16.90 -2.25
C LYS A 194 5.37 -15.77 -1.57
N LEU A 195 4.30 -16.11 -0.85
CA LEU A 195 3.56 -15.16 -0.02
C LEU A 195 4.03 -15.29 1.43
N TYR A 196 4.50 -14.18 1.98
CA TYR A 196 4.89 -14.06 3.37
C TYR A 196 3.83 -13.26 4.13
N ILE A 197 3.36 -13.79 5.24
CA ILE A 197 2.54 -13.04 6.19
C ILE A 197 3.41 -12.69 7.38
N MET A 198 3.71 -11.41 7.50
CA MET A 198 4.52 -10.85 8.54
C MET A 198 3.66 -10.53 9.77
N CYS A 199 4.11 -11.02 10.91
CA CYS A 199 3.42 -10.92 12.19
C CYS A 199 4.21 -10.04 13.17
N PHE A 200 3.59 -9.76 14.31
CA PHE A 200 4.31 -9.20 15.46
C PHE A 200 5.16 -10.29 16.13
N GLY A 201 6.39 -9.97 16.54
CA GLY A 201 7.34 -10.94 17.08
C GLY A 201 8.16 -11.65 16.00
N ASP A 202 8.69 -12.82 16.34
CA ASP A 202 9.72 -13.51 15.57
C ASP A 202 9.17 -14.66 14.71
N GLU A 203 7.93 -15.06 14.94
CA GLU A 203 7.26 -16.07 14.11
C GLU A 203 6.50 -15.37 12.98
N HIS A 204 6.72 -15.81 11.74
CA HIS A 204 5.99 -15.36 10.55
C HIS A 204 5.46 -16.58 9.77
N LEU A 205 4.66 -16.35 8.74
CA LEU A 205 4.16 -17.43 7.89
C LEU A 205 4.70 -17.30 6.48
N GLU A 206 5.12 -18.43 5.91
CA GLU A 206 5.38 -18.59 4.49
C GLU A 206 4.29 -19.48 3.89
N ILE A 207 3.63 -18.97 2.85
CA ILE A 207 2.57 -19.63 2.12
C ILE A 207 3.05 -19.88 0.69
N GLU A 208 3.07 -21.15 0.32
CA GLU A 208 3.32 -21.56 -1.06
C GLU A 208 2.04 -21.42 -1.86
N ILE A 209 2.15 -20.90 -3.08
CA ILE A 209 1.00 -20.70 -3.98
C ILE A 209 1.15 -21.66 -5.15
N GLN A 210 0.16 -22.53 -5.33
CA GLN A 210 0.06 -23.34 -6.54
C GLN A 210 -0.84 -22.65 -7.55
N HIS A 211 -0.24 -22.31 -8.69
CA HIS A 211 -0.92 -21.63 -9.77
C HIS A 211 -1.44 -22.62 -10.83
N GLU A 212 -2.36 -23.49 -10.42
CA GLU A 212 -3.14 -24.35 -11.32
C GLU A 212 -4.37 -23.59 -11.88
N LEU A 213 -5.16 -24.25 -12.75
CA LEU A 213 -6.46 -23.72 -13.23
C LEU A 213 -7.41 -23.38 -12.07
N GLU A 214 -7.25 -24.06 -10.93
CA GLU A 214 -7.87 -23.69 -9.67
C GLU A 214 -6.77 -23.33 -8.66
N PRO A 215 -6.70 -22.07 -8.18
CA PRO A 215 -5.68 -21.67 -7.24
C PRO A 215 -5.90 -22.38 -5.92
N LYS A 216 -4.85 -23.04 -5.43
CA LYS A 216 -4.83 -23.75 -4.16
C LYS A 216 -3.70 -23.23 -3.30
N ILE A 217 -3.95 -23.20 -2.01
CA ILE A 217 -2.93 -22.99 -0.98
C ILE A 217 -2.54 -24.38 -0.47
N PRO A 218 -1.50 -25.00 -1.04
CA PRO A 218 -1.10 -26.36 -0.68
C PRO A 218 -0.51 -26.45 0.73
N SER A 219 0.22 -25.44 1.16
CA SER A 219 1.01 -25.49 2.39
C SER A 219 1.15 -24.10 3.02
N THR A 220 1.09 -24.09 4.35
CA THR A 220 1.43 -22.93 5.19
C THR A 220 2.49 -23.42 6.16
N SER A 221 3.63 -22.72 6.22
CA SER A 221 4.74 -23.04 7.12
C SER A 221 5.01 -21.87 8.05
N LYS A 222 5.36 -22.16 9.31
CA LYS A 222 5.85 -21.15 10.25
C LYS A 222 7.34 -20.98 10.03
N ILE A 223 7.78 -19.73 9.90
CA ILE A 223 9.19 -19.38 9.83
C ILE A 223 9.55 -18.60 11.09
N GLN A 224 10.65 -18.99 11.72
CA GLN A 224 11.23 -18.25 12.84
C GLN A 224 12.27 -17.29 12.26
N VAL A 225 12.12 -16.00 12.55
CA VAL A 225 13.04 -14.95 12.14
C VAL A 225 13.52 -14.22 13.39
N SER A 226 14.80 -14.34 13.73
CA SER A 226 15.32 -13.70 14.93
C SER A 226 15.33 -12.17 14.80
N ASN A 227 15.06 -11.48 15.91
CA ASN A 227 15.07 -10.02 15.98
C ASN A 227 15.83 -9.57 17.23
N ASP A 228 17.17 -9.46 17.12
CA ASP A 228 18.05 -9.11 18.25
C ASP A 228 18.22 -7.60 18.47
N VAL A 229 17.27 -6.78 17.97
CA VAL A 229 17.38 -5.32 18.03
C VAL A 229 17.05 -4.80 19.42
N THR A 230 18.01 -4.08 20.00
CA THR A 230 17.78 -3.32 21.23
C THR A 230 17.24 -1.94 20.91
N TYR A 231 16.03 -1.63 21.34
CA TYR A 231 15.47 -0.29 21.24
C TYR A 231 16.08 0.60 22.32
N GLU A 232 16.96 1.52 21.95
CA GLU A 232 17.37 2.59 22.86
C GLU A 232 16.14 3.48 23.16
N SER A 233 15.76 3.57 24.43
CA SER A 233 14.65 4.43 24.86
C SER A 233 15.05 5.89 24.69
N MET A 234 14.71 6.47 23.53
CA MET A 234 14.93 7.87 23.22
C MET A 234 13.70 8.69 23.65
N GLY A 235 13.83 9.40 24.78
CA GLY A 235 12.73 10.11 25.44
C GLY A 235 12.15 9.27 26.58
N GLY A 236 11.92 9.90 27.74
CA GLY A 236 11.56 9.23 28.99
C GLY A 236 10.58 8.06 28.83
N VAL A 237 11.01 6.91 29.35
CA VAL A 237 10.47 5.53 29.49
C VAL A 237 8.96 5.25 29.31
N LEU A 238 8.05 6.22 29.25
CA LEU A 238 6.61 5.98 29.44
C LEU A 238 5.64 6.42 28.32
N ASP A 239 6.06 7.11 27.24
CA ASP A 239 5.10 7.67 26.26
C ASP A 239 5.38 7.43 24.76
N SER A 240 6.40 6.64 24.38
CA SER A 240 6.68 6.28 22.98
C SER A 240 6.00 4.97 22.56
N GLN A 241 5.38 4.93 21.38
CA GLN A 241 4.90 3.70 20.73
C GLN A 241 5.68 3.41 19.45
N ILE A 242 5.67 2.14 19.05
CA ILE A 242 6.31 1.64 17.83
C ILE A 242 5.23 1.21 16.86
N LEU A 243 5.28 1.75 15.64
CA LEU A 243 4.51 1.24 14.50
C LEU A 243 5.45 0.53 13.54
N ARG A 244 5.19 -0.76 13.33
CA ARG A 244 5.96 -1.63 12.45
C ARG A 244 5.35 -1.71 11.06
N TYR A 245 6.19 -1.53 10.04
CA TYR A 245 5.84 -1.68 8.64
C TYR A 245 6.77 -2.71 7.97
N TYR A 246 6.28 -3.36 6.93
CA TYR A 246 7.06 -4.23 6.07
C TYR A 246 6.97 -3.72 4.63
N VAL A 247 8.13 -3.57 3.97
CA VAL A 247 8.24 -3.06 2.61
C VAL A 247 9.06 -4.06 1.80
N GLU A 248 8.45 -4.62 0.78
CA GLU A 248 9.14 -5.48 -0.18
C GLU A 248 9.76 -4.65 -1.31
N THR A 249 10.95 -5.04 -1.75
CA THR A 249 11.57 -4.56 -2.98
C THR A 249 11.66 -5.71 -3.99
N SER A 250 12.34 -5.50 -5.11
CA SER A 250 12.61 -6.57 -6.08
C SER A 250 13.38 -7.75 -5.49
N ASP A 251 14.21 -7.49 -4.50
CA ASP A 251 15.31 -8.36 -4.09
C ASP A 251 15.50 -8.43 -2.57
N GLU A 252 14.80 -7.60 -1.81
CA GLU A 252 14.92 -7.49 -0.36
C GLU A 252 13.54 -7.28 0.30
N ILE A 253 13.45 -7.56 1.61
CA ILE A 253 12.32 -7.18 2.44
C ILE A 253 12.86 -6.38 3.61
N PHE A 254 12.29 -5.20 3.82
CA PHE A 254 12.61 -4.31 4.93
C PHE A 254 11.51 -4.33 5.99
N MET A 255 11.91 -4.34 7.25
CA MET A 255 11.07 -4.02 8.40
C MET A 255 11.43 -2.63 8.90
N ILE A 256 10.42 -1.79 9.15
CA ILE A 256 10.59 -0.41 9.58
C ILE A 256 9.82 -0.22 10.88
N ASP A 257 10.54 -0.01 11.97
CA ASP A 257 9.98 0.32 13.27
C ASP A 257 10.02 1.84 13.47
N LYS A 258 8.85 2.46 13.34
CA LYS A 258 8.65 3.90 13.53
C LYS A 258 8.28 4.19 14.98
N CYS A 259 9.20 4.77 15.73
CA CYS A 259 8.97 5.24 17.09
C CYS A 259 8.38 6.65 17.08
N PHE A 260 7.31 6.87 17.85
CA PHE A 260 6.64 8.16 17.93
C PHE A 260 6.04 8.42 19.31
N ILE A 261 5.89 9.71 19.65
CA ILE A 261 5.28 10.15 20.90
C ILE A 261 3.77 10.06 20.82
N THR A 262 3.11 9.54 21.87
CA THR A 262 1.68 9.21 21.82
C THR A 262 0.77 10.22 22.50
N ARG A 263 1.33 11.19 23.23
CA ARG A 263 0.59 12.11 24.09
C ARG A 263 1.14 13.53 24.05
N GLY A 264 0.29 14.47 24.46
CA GLY A 264 0.63 15.89 24.58
C GLY A 264 0.73 16.60 23.23
N VAL A 265 1.37 17.76 23.24
CA VAL A 265 1.52 18.62 22.05
C VAL A 265 2.41 18.00 20.96
N TYR A 266 3.19 16.97 21.30
CA TYR A 266 4.04 16.22 20.37
C TYR A 266 3.43 14.89 19.96
N GLN A 267 2.13 14.69 20.16
CA GLN A 267 1.45 13.49 19.70
C GLN A 267 1.73 13.26 18.20
N TYR A 268 2.09 12.04 17.84
CA TYR A 268 2.52 11.62 16.49
C TYR A 268 3.89 12.15 16.03
N CYS A 269 4.64 12.87 16.86
CA CYS A 269 6.02 13.24 16.53
C CYS A 269 6.90 12.00 16.46
N VAL A 270 7.50 11.74 15.29
CA VAL A 270 8.42 10.64 15.07
C VAL A 270 9.78 10.99 15.68
N THR A 271 10.28 10.11 16.54
CA THR A 271 11.56 10.31 17.23
C THR A 271 12.71 9.61 16.50
N ILE A 272 12.50 8.35 16.11
CA ILE A 272 13.49 7.53 15.40
C ILE A 272 12.76 6.50 14.54
N MET A 273 13.39 6.12 13.43
CA MET A 273 13.02 4.92 12.69
C MET A 273 14.19 3.95 12.72
N ILE A 274 13.92 2.70 13.08
CA ILE A 274 14.88 1.62 12.95
C ILE A 274 14.48 0.83 11.70
N ILE A 275 15.44 0.64 10.80
CA ILE A 275 15.21 -0.05 9.54
C ILE A 275 16.08 -1.31 9.53
N LEU A 276 15.42 -2.43 9.25
CA LEU A 276 16.01 -3.75 9.27
C LEU A 276 15.77 -4.43 7.93
N LYS A 277 16.76 -5.17 7.45
CA LYS A 277 16.66 -6.01 6.27
C LYS A 277 16.56 -7.47 6.70
N LEU A 278 15.68 -8.23 6.04
CA LEU A 278 15.59 -9.67 6.25
C LEU A 278 16.76 -10.38 5.57
N ASP A 279 17.60 -11.03 6.36
CA ASP A 279 18.59 -11.98 5.84
C ASP A 279 17.95 -13.38 5.77
N PHE A 280 17.67 -13.84 4.55
CA PHE A 280 17.08 -15.16 4.31
C PHE A 280 18.05 -16.33 4.57
N SER A 281 19.36 -16.07 4.61
CA SER A 281 20.36 -17.12 4.86
C SER A 281 20.44 -17.50 6.33
N THR A 282 20.35 -16.50 7.20
CA THR A 282 20.37 -16.66 8.66
C THR A 282 18.96 -16.67 9.27
N MET A 283 17.95 -16.25 8.51
CA MET A 283 16.59 -15.97 8.99
C MET A 283 16.62 -15.00 10.19
N SER A 284 17.22 -13.83 9.98
CA SER A 284 17.34 -12.79 11.00
C SER A 284 17.10 -11.39 10.43
N TRP A 285 16.53 -10.51 11.24
CA TRP A 285 16.46 -9.09 10.95
C TRP A 285 17.81 -8.42 11.26
N VAL A 286 18.42 -7.79 10.26
CA VAL A 286 19.72 -7.10 10.38
C VAL A 286 19.51 -5.60 10.20
N GLU A 287 19.87 -4.80 11.21
CA GLU A 287 19.75 -3.34 11.14
C GLU A 287 20.66 -2.80 10.03
N VAL A 288 20.12 -1.91 9.20
CA VAL A 288 20.87 -1.27 8.12
C VAL A 288 21.21 0.17 8.48
N THR A 289 22.43 0.59 8.17
CA THR A 289 22.89 1.98 8.38
C THR A 289 22.72 2.85 7.14
N SER A 290 22.51 2.23 5.97
CA SER A 290 22.19 2.89 4.70
C SER A 290 21.18 2.05 3.93
N LEU A 291 20.35 2.69 3.12
CA LEU A 291 19.44 2.03 2.17
C LEU A 291 20.05 1.96 0.77
N ASP A 292 21.33 2.25 0.62
CA ASP A 292 22.00 2.41 -0.67
C ASP A 292 21.19 3.36 -1.57
N ASP A 293 20.72 2.85 -2.71
CA ASP A 293 19.93 3.59 -3.68
C ASP A 293 18.41 3.45 -3.46
N HIS A 294 17.97 2.68 -2.46
CA HIS A 294 16.55 2.51 -2.16
C HIS A 294 15.96 3.74 -1.47
N VAL A 295 14.76 4.09 -1.93
CA VAL A 295 13.89 5.07 -1.30
C VAL A 295 12.59 4.36 -0.96
N LEU A 296 12.21 4.38 0.32
CA LEU A 296 11.03 3.67 0.82
C LEU A 296 9.90 4.67 1.04
N PHE A 297 8.66 4.26 0.76
CA PHE A 297 7.47 5.09 0.90
C PHE A 297 6.42 4.37 1.74
N ILE A 298 5.92 5.03 2.78
CA ILE A 298 4.96 4.46 3.73
C ILE A 298 3.77 5.39 3.92
N SER A 299 2.57 4.83 3.82
CA SER A 299 1.33 5.50 4.20
C SER A 299 0.38 4.49 4.86
N ARG A 300 -0.90 4.89 5.06
CA ARG A 300 -1.94 3.98 5.55
C ARG A 300 -2.06 2.71 4.69
N THR A 301 -2.17 2.85 3.38
CA THR A 301 -2.49 1.75 2.45
C THR A 301 -1.38 1.41 1.46
N THR A 302 -0.32 2.22 1.40
CA THR A 302 0.78 2.05 0.44
C THR A 302 2.08 1.70 1.14
N ARG A 303 2.79 0.70 0.60
CA ARG A 303 4.18 0.36 0.96
C ARG A 303 4.97 0.20 -0.33
N LEU A 304 5.81 1.17 -0.66
CA LEU A 304 6.57 1.17 -1.91
C LEU A 304 8.07 1.33 -1.68
N SER A 305 8.83 0.92 -2.68
CA SER A 305 10.25 1.17 -2.84
C SER A 305 10.55 1.52 -4.29
N CYS A 306 11.45 2.47 -4.50
CA CYS A 306 12.06 2.72 -5.81
C CYS A 306 13.54 3.09 -5.65
N SER A 307 14.28 3.09 -6.76
CA SER A 307 15.64 3.62 -6.80
C SER A 307 15.61 5.15 -6.82
N ALA A 308 16.52 5.82 -6.12
CA ALA A 308 16.64 7.28 -6.14
C ALA A 308 17.14 7.80 -7.50
N ARG A 309 17.91 6.98 -8.24
CA ARG A 309 18.54 7.35 -9.52
C ARG A 309 17.53 7.90 -10.53
N GLY A 310 17.75 9.14 -10.94
CA GLY A 310 17.00 9.77 -12.03
C GLY A 310 15.59 10.26 -11.66
N LEU A 311 15.17 10.12 -10.40
CA LEU A 311 13.82 10.48 -9.94
C LEU A 311 13.77 11.72 -9.01
N GLY A 312 14.92 12.28 -8.66
CA GLY A 312 15.03 13.48 -7.84
C GLY A 312 14.76 13.26 -6.34
N PHE A 313 14.61 12.01 -5.90
CA PHE A 313 14.53 11.67 -4.49
C PHE A 313 15.91 11.65 -3.84
N THR A 314 15.96 11.94 -2.54
CA THR A 314 17.19 11.74 -1.78
C THR A 314 17.36 10.26 -1.48
N GLN A 315 18.51 9.69 -1.83
CA GLN A 315 18.90 8.33 -1.48
C GLN A 315 18.89 8.11 0.04
N GLY A 316 18.75 6.87 0.51
CA GLY A 316 18.87 6.59 1.94
C GLY A 316 17.70 7.07 2.80
N CYS A 317 16.52 7.33 2.20
CA CYS A 317 15.42 8.00 2.89
C CYS A 317 14.12 7.20 2.89
N VAL A 318 13.34 7.41 3.97
CA VAL A 318 11.95 6.95 4.08
C VAL A 318 11.02 8.14 3.99
N TYR A 319 10.14 8.15 3.01
CA TYR A 319 9.09 9.13 2.84
C TYR A 319 7.79 8.59 3.44
N PHE A 320 7.16 9.32 4.36
CA PHE A 320 5.97 8.82 5.04
C PHE A 320 4.90 9.89 5.27
N THR A 321 3.65 9.44 5.39
CA THR A 321 2.51 10.31 5.72
C THR A 321 1.97 9.96 7.11
N GLN A 322 1.27 10.91 7.73
CA GLN A 322 0.66 10.74 9.05
C GLN A 322 -0.85 10.92 9.00
N PRO A 323 -1.61 10.27 9.91
CA PRO A 323 -3.04 10.48 10.01
C PRO A 323 -3.37 11.95 10.30
N ASN A 324 -4.46 12.44 9.72
CA ASN A 324 -5.01 13.79 9.95
C ASN A 324 -4.10 14.96 9.53
N GLU A 325 -3.04 14.70 8.77
CA GLU A 325 -2.11 15.73 8.30
C GLU A 325 -2.03 15.75 6.78
N MET A 326 -1.91 16.95 6.19
CA MET A 326 -1.74 17.12 4.73
C MET A 326 -0.27 17.01 4.29
N CYS A 327 0.66 17.17 5.24
CA CYS A 327 2.08 17.09 4.96
C CYS A 327 2.55 15.65 4.74
N PHE A 328 3.75 15.54 4.19
CA PHE A 328 4.54 14.32 4.28
C PHE A 328 5.85 14.63 5.00
N TYR A 329 6.48 13.56 5.42
CA TYR A 329 7.73 13.58 6.15
C TYR A 329 8.78 12.79 5.38
N LYS A 330 10.03 13.18 5.58
CA LYS A 330 11.20 12.48 5.07
C LYS A 330 12.10 12.17 6.26
N TYR A 331 12.36 10.89 6.49
CA TYR A 331 13.36 10.42 7.43
C TYR A 331 14.64 10.10 6.67
N ALA A 332 15.74 10.80 6.97
CA ALA A 332 17.06 10.46 6.45
C ALA A 332 17.72 9.46 7.40
N LEU A 333 18.02 8.25 6.92
CA LEU A 333 18.53 7.17 7.78
C LEU A 333 19.91 7.50 8.36
N GLU A 334 20.83 8.00 7.53
CA GLU A 334 22.22 8.28 7.92
C GLU A 334 22.30 9.38 8.99
N ASP A 335 21.52 10.45 8.82
CA ASP A 335 21.49 11.59 9.75
C ASP A 335 20.50 11.39 10.92
N LYS A 336 19.69 10.33 10.89
CA LYS A 336 18.55 10.08 11.78
C LYS A 336 17.63 11.30 11.95
N SER A 337 17.44 12.07 10.87
CA SER A 337 16.71 13.34 10.89
C SER A 337 15.34 13.24 10.23
N VAL A 338 14.36 13.97 10.77
CA VAL A 338 13.01 14.09 10.20
C VAL A 338 12.85 15.48 9.60
N MET A 339 12.50 15.54 8.31
CA MET A 339 12.08 16.75 7.62
C MET A 339 10.59 16.72 7.34
N LEU A 340 9.91 17.84 7.59
CA LEU A 340 8.51 18.07 7.25
C LEU A 340 8.42 18.80 5.90
N SER A 341 7.45 18.45 5.07
CA SER A 341 7.13 19.20 3.85
C SER A 341 5.62 19.31 3.67
N LEU A 342 5.14 20.51 3.38
CA LEU A 342 3.73 20.81 3.12
C LEU A 342 3.53 21.08 1.62
N PRO A 343 3.26 20.05 0.82
CA PRO A 343 2.93 20.25 -0.59
C PRO A 343 1.55 20.89 -0.73
N CYS A 344 1.39 21.70 -1.77
CA CYS A 344 0.09 22.29 -2.14
C CYS A 344 -0.63 23.04 -1.00
N PRO A 345 -0.01 24.04 -0.34
CA PRO A 345 -0.60 24.74 0.80
C PRO A 345 -1.94 25.43 0.49
N GLU A 346 -2.16 25.80 -0.78
CA GLU A 346 -3.37 26.47 -1.28
C GLU A 346 -4.53 25.51 -1.63
N LEU A 347 -4.52 24.29 -1.09
CA LEU A 347 -5.57 23.30 -1.31
C LEU A 347 -6.88 23.70 -0.59
N PRO A 348 -8.04 23.68 -1.28
CA PRO A 348 -9.32 23.96 -0.65
C PRO A 348 -9.66 22.93 0.43
N LYS A 349 -10.18 23.40 1.56
CA LYS A 349 -10.73 22.54 2.62
C LYS A 349 -12.14 22.01 2.25
N PRO A 350 -12.57 20.84 2.76
CA PRO A 350 -11.76 19.89 3.55
C PRO A 350 -10.73 19.19 2.67
N TRP A 351 -9.57 18.91 3.22
CA TRP A 351 -8.55 18.03 2.65
C TRP A 351 -8.38 16.82 3.56
N PHE A 352 -7.81 15.74 3.03
CA PHE A 352 -7.69 14.45 3.70
C PHE A 352 -6.24 13.95 3.66
N PRO A 353 -5.86 13.00 4.53
CA PRO A 353 -4.48 12.53 4.61
C PRO A 353 -3.97 12.00 3.26
N PRO A 354 -2.75 12.38 2.86
CA PRO A 354 -2.23 11.99 1.57
C PRO A 354 -1.78 10.53 1.56
N ASN A 355 -1.77 9.99 0.35
CA ASN A 355 -1.28 8.65 0.06
C ASN A 355 -0.18 8.69 -1.02
N TRP A 356 0.71 7.71 -0.98
CA TRP A 356 1.70 7.48 -2.02
C TRP A 356 1.11 6.63 -3.14
N LEU A 357 1.43 6.99 -4.39
CA LEU A 357 0.98 6.30 -5.58
C LEU A 357 2.12 6.21 -6.60
N MET A 358 2.61 5.01 -6.88
CA MET A 358 3.51 4.71 -7.98
C MET A 358 2.72 4.76 -9.29
N ILE A 359 3.08 5.67 -10.19
CA ILE A 359 2.57 5.69 -11.56
C ILE A 359 3.69 5.20 -12.50
N PRO A 360 3.56 4.01 -13.11
CA PRO A 360 4.58 3.48 -14.01
C PRO A 360 4.65 4.29 -15.31
N THR A 361 5.84 4.34 -15.94
CA THR A 361 6.04 5.02 -17.24
C THR A 361 5.69 4.18 -18.45
N THR A 362 5.69 2.86 -18.31
CA THR A 362 5.52 1.90 -19.40
C THR A 362 4.71 0.72 -18.89
N LEU A 363 3.78 0.24 -19.70
CA LEU A 363 3.21 -1.10 -19.54
C LEU A 363 4.37 -2.08 -19.68
N ARG A 364 4.67 -2.86 -18.65
CA ARG A 364 5.61 -3.99 -18.74
C ARG A 364 4.83 -5.28 -18.95
#